data_AF-A0A0W1LG94-F1
#
_entry.id   AF-A0A0W1LG94-F1
#
_cell.length_a   1.000
_cell.length_b   1.000
_cell.length_c   1.000
_cell.angle_alpha   90.00
_cell.angle_beta   90.00
_cell.angle_gamma   90.00
#
_symmetry.space_group_name_H-M   'P 1'
#
loop_
_entity.id
_entity.type
_entity.pdbx_description
1 polymer ?
#
loop_
_entity_poly.entity_id
_entity_poly.type
_entity_poly.pdbx_seq_one_letter_code
_entity_poly.pdbx_strand_id
1 'polypeptide(L)'
;MSARADWHNEYGTQFSPRISMLYKPENWTVRGSYGKGFFASIDISYTFDSVETSVTLFSSDVENVTELEGINQQLTPSYKSVRIINSPGQSEIRGAEFLLRYRWNDIKLTGSYLYTDASKQSNSGIGRVPLTLTPEHSAGAVIMWEEHGSHLVGFEAYYTGTQHLENNPYRDRSDAYWHLGLLGQITVGRISYFLMQRTYSTYDKQKRIH
;
A
#
# COMPACT_ATOMS: atom_id res chain seq x y z
N MET A 1 0.48 -24.48 9.48
CA MET A 1 -0.09 -24.80 8.16
C MET A 1 -1.59 -24.62 8.23
N SER A 2 -2.21 -23.96 7.26
CA SER A 2 -3.65 -23.75 7.22
C SER A 2 -4.18 -23.99 5.81
N ALA A 3 -5.36 -24.57 5.68
CA ALA A 3 -6.04 -24.71 4.40
C ALA A 3 -7.46 -24.20 4.52
N ARG A 4 -7.93 -23.49 3.49
CA ARG A 4 -9.31 -23.05 3.36
C ARG A 4 -9.93 -23.69 2.13
N ALA A 5 -11.15 -24.20 2.28
CA ALA A 5 -11.97 -24.69 1.19
C ALA A 5 -13.25 -23.86 1.16
N ASP A 6 -13.41 -23.08 0.10
CA ASP A 6 -14.63 -22.32 -0.16
C ASP A 6 -15.42 -23.03 -1.26
N TRP A 7 -16.72 -23.23 -1.03
CA TRP A 7 -17.63 -23.83 -2.01
C TRP A 7 -18.51 -22.74 -2.61
N HIS A 8 -18.51 -22.67 -3.94
CA HIS A 8 -19.36 -21.76 -4.69
C HIS A 8 -20.18 -22.50 -5.75
N ASN A 9 -21.48 -22.25 -5.83
CA ASN A 9 -22.38 -22.96 -6.74
C ASN A 9 -22.16 -22.61 -8.22
N GLU A 10 -21.71 -21.40 -8.54
CA GLU A 10 -21.36 -20.99 -9.92
C GLU A 10 -19.90 -21.22 -10.32
N TYR A 11 -18.95 -21.26 -9.38
CA TYR A 11 -17.49 -21.26 -9.67
C TYR A 11 -16.75 -22.53 -9.17
N GLY A 12 -17.44 -23.46 -8.50
CA GLY A 12 -16.87 -24.71 -8.02
C GLY A 12 -16.19 -24.61 -6.64
N THR A 13 -15.39 -25.62 -6.30
CA THR A 13 -14.63 -25.69 -5.04
C THR A 13 -13.28 -24.99 -5.18
N GLN A 14 -13.06 -23.94 -4.41
CA GLN A 14 -11.77 -23.25 -4.33
C GLN A 14 -11.00 -23.73 -3.10
N PHE A 15 -9.92 -24.49 -3.34
CA PHE A 15 -9.00 -24.93 -2.30
C PHE A 15 -7.76 -24.04 -2.28
N SER A 16 -7.54 -23.34 -1.16
CA SER A 16 -6.47 -22.36 -0.96
C SER A 16 -5.56 -22.77 0.22
N PRO A 17 -4.58 -23.67 -0.01
CA PRO A 17 -3.60 -24.03 1.01
C PRO A 17 -2.62 -22.87 1.23
N ARG A 18 -2.25 -22.64 2.49
CA ARG A 18 -1.21 -21.69 2.91
C ARG A 18 -0.24 -22.36 3.88
N ILE A 19 1.03 -22.31 3.54
CA ILE A 19 2.12 -22.71 4.41
C ILE A 19 2.76 -21.43 4.94
N SER A 20 2.93 -21.36 6.26
CA SER A 20 3.65 -20.30 6.93
C SER A 20 4.68 -20.94 7.85
N MET A 21 5.87 -20.35 7.88
CA MET A 21 6.98 -20.73 8.73
C MET A 21 7.45 -19.50 9.49
N LEU A 22 7.73 -19.68 10.78
CA LEU A 22 8.25 -18.66 11.66
C LEU A 22 9.52 -19.20 12.32
N TYR A 23 10.60 -18.45 12.22
CA TYR A 23 11.88 -18.75 12.84
C TYR A 23 12.34 -17.53 13.64
N LYS A 24 12.73 -17.72 14.90
CA LYS A 24 13.07 -16.62 15.82
C LYS A 24 14.36 -16.90 16.59
N PRO A 25 15.54 -16.73 15.98
CA PRO A 25 16.79 -16.84 16.71
C PRO A 25 17.11 -15.51 17.40
N GLU A 26 17.20 -15.51 18.73
CA GLU A 26 17.61 -14.37 19.56
C GLU A 26 16.84 -13.07 19.21
N ASN A 27 17.53 -12.14 18.54
CA ASN A 27 17.06 -10.81 18.17
C ASN A 27 16.41 -10.76 16.76
N TRP A 28 16.43 -11.86 16.01
CA TRP A 28 15.85 -11.94 14.68
C TRP A 28 14.51 -12.65 14.70
N THR A 29 13.61 -12.24 13.79
CA THR A 29 12.37 -12.93 13.48
C THR A 29 12.25 -13.03 11.96
N VAL A 30 12.22 -14.25 11.44
CA VAL A 30 12.03 -14.53 10.02
C VAL A 30 10.70 -15.23 9.83
N ARG A 31 9.86 -14.70 8.95
CA ARG A 31 8.54 -15.23 8.60
C ARG A 31 8.46 -15.46 7.11
N GLY A 32 8.29 -16.70 6.69
CA GLY A 32 7.99 -17.04 5.29
C GLY A 32 6.54 -17.47 5.17
N SER A 33 5.84 -17.03 4.12
CA SER A 33 4.53 -17.58 3.78
C SER A 33 4.38 -17.80 2.28
N TYR A 34 3.73 -18.89 1.92
CA TYR A 34 3.41 -19.26 0.54
C TYR A 34 1.99 -19.80 0.48
N GLY A 35 1.19 -19.33 -0.49
CA GLY A 35 -0.19 -19.76 -0.70
C GLY A 35 -0.46 -20.11 -2.16
N LYS A 36 -1.40 -21.03 -2.39
CA LYS A 36 -1.89 -21.35 -3.75
C LYS A 36 -2.61 -20.14 -4.35
N GLY A 37 -2.42 -19.90 -5.64
CA GLY A 37 -2.74 -18.62 -6.28
C GLY A 37 -1.56 -17.65 -6.28
N PHE A 38 -0.32 -18.18 -6.24
CA PHE A 38 0.95 -17.47 -6.47
C PHE A 38 1.24 -16.27 -5.55
N PHE A 39 0.84 -16.34 -4.27
CA PHE A 39 1.27 -15.36 -3.27
C PHE A 39 2.44 -15.92 -2.43
N ALA A 40 3.55 -15.20 -2.39
CA ALA A 40 4.71 -15.50 -1.56
C ALA A 40 5.16 -14.24 -0.81
N SER A 41 5.51 -14.39 0.47
CA SER A 41 6.10 -13.31 1.26
C SER A 41 7.19 -13.81 2.19
N ILE A 42 8.22 -13.00 2.37
CA ILE A 42 9.31 -13.22 3.33
C ILE A 42 9.47 -11.93 4.12
N ASP A 43 9.27 -12.00 5.42
CA ASP A 43 9.46 -10.92 6.38
C ASP A 43 10.66 -11.26 7.28
N ILE A 44 11.59 -10.32 7.41
CA ILE A 44 12.78 -10.42 8.24
C ILE A 44 12.76 -9.21 9.15
N SER A 45 12.61 -9.44 10.44
CA SER A 45 12.64 -8.42 11.48
C SER A 45 13.85 -8.62 12.38
N TYR A 46 14.48 -7.54 12.80
CA TYR A 46 15.57 -7.51 13.76
C TYR A 46 15.28 -6.48 14.84
N THR A 47 15.37 -6.90 16.10
CA THR A 47 15.12 -6.06 17.27
C THR A 47 16.41 -5.95 18.08
N PHE A 48 16.91 -4.73 18.26
CA PHE A 48 18.09 -4.44 19.04
C PHE A 48 17.81 -3.28 20.00
N ASP A 49 17.69 -3.61 21.29
CA ASP A 49 17.38 -2.71 22.40
C ASP A 49 16.13 -1.85 22.16
N SER A 50 16.34 -0.68 21.58
CA SER A 50 15.35 0.37 21.32
C SER A 50 15.00 0.50 19.83
N VAL A 51 15.68 -0.22 18.95
CA VAL A 51 15.47 -0.22 17.51
C VAL A 51 14.80 -1.53 17.09
N GLU A 52 13.72 -1.43 16.33
CA GLU A 52 13.13 -2.54 15.60
C GLU A 52 13.17 -2.19 14.11
N THR A 53 13.71 -3.07 13.29
CA THR A 53 13.68 -2.92 11.85
C THR A 53 13.09 -4.17 11.22
N SER A 54 12.29 -4.01 10.18
CA SER A 54 11.79 -5.14 9.41
C SER A 54 11.83 -4.86 7.92
N VAL A 55 12.14 -5.90 7.15
CA VAL A 55 12.09 -5.91 5.69
C VAL A 55 11.14 -7.02 5.28
N THR A 56 10.12 -6.69 4.51
CA THR A 56 9.21 -7.65 3.90
C THR A 56 9.36 -7.62 2.39
N LEU A 57 9.66 -8.76 1.79
CA LEU A 57 9.58 -8.97 0.35
C LEU A 57 8.29 -9.73 0.05
N PHE A 58 7.54 -9.28 -0.95
CA PHE A 58 6.32 -9.95 -1.37
C PHE A 58 6.24 -10.05 -2.90
N SER A 59 5.62 -11.13 -3.35
CA SER A 59 5.32 -11.40 -4.76
C SER A 59 3.93 -12.02 -4.82
N SER A 60 3.11 -11.53 -5.73
CA SER A 60 1.75 -12.03 -5.96
C SER A 60 1.44 -12.02 -7.45
N ASP A 61 1.04 -13.17 -7.99
CA ASP A 61 0.45 -13.23 -9.32
C ASP A 61 -1.07 -13.37 -9.19
N VAL A 62 -1.80 -12.39 -9.69
CA VAL A 62 -3.27 -12.34 -9.68
C VAL A 62 -3.78 -12.63 -11.08
N GLU A 63 -4.52 -13.74 -11.22
CA GLU A 63 -5.26 -14.06 -12.43
C GLU A 63 -6.64 -13.38 -12.40
N ASN A 64 -7.11 -12.88 -13.55
CA ASN A 64 -8.42 -12.23 -13.71
C ASN A 64 -8.62 -10.98 -12.84
N VAL A 65 -7.81 -9.94 -13.07
CA VAL A 65 -8.10 -8.62 -12.47
C VAL A 65 -9.39 -8.07 -13.08
N THR A 66 -10.35 -7.79 -12.22
CA THR A 66 -11.64 -7.19 -12.54
C THR A 66 -11.44 -5.79 -13.14
N GLU A 67 -11.69 -5.62 -14.43
CA GLU A 67 -11.59 -4.32 -15.11
C GLU A 67 -12.99 -3.84 -15.51
N LEU A 68 -13.24 -2.54 -15.33
CA LEU A 68 -14.46 -1.89 -15.81
C LEU A 68 -14.23 -1.48 -17.27
N GLU A 69 -14.68 -2.29 -18.23
CA GLU A 69 -14.67 -1.89 -19.63
C GLU A 69 -15.90 -1.01 -19.90
N GLY A 70 -15.65 0.23 -20.33
CA GLY A 70 -16.69 1.10 -20.87
C GLY A 70 -17.08 0.62 -22.25
N ILE A 71 -18.29 0.08 -22.41
CA ILE A 71 -18.80 -0.30 -23.72
C ILE A 71 -19.05 1.00 -24.51
N ASN A 72 -18.14 1.36 -25.41
CA ASN A 72 -18.41 2.38 -26.43
C ASN A 72 -19.28 1.76 -27.53
N GLN A 73 -20.56 1.51 -27.23
CA GLN A 73 -21.55 1.23 -28.26
C GLN A 73 -21.88 2.53 -28.99
N GLN A 74 -21.32 2.68 -30.19
CA GLN A 74 -21.42 3.87 -31.04
C GLN A 74 -22.83 4.22 -31.56
N LEU A 75 -23.93 3.63 -31.06
CA LEU A 75 -25.25 3.82 -31.68
C LEU A 75 -26.45 3.77 -30.70
N THR A 76 -26.47 4.48 -29.55
CA THR A 76 -27.72 5.04 -28.96
C THR A 76 -27.45 5.93 -27.73
N PRO A 77 -28.05 7.13 -27.59
CA PRO A 77 -27.79 8.03 -26.47
C PRO A 77 -28.78 7.76 -25.33
N SER A 78 -28.55 6.75 -24.49
CA SER A 78 -29.04 6.73 -23.11
C SER A 78 -28.52 5.48 -22.39
N TYR A 79 -27.97 5.66 -21.18
CA TYR A 79 -27.36 4.65 -20.31
C TYR A 79 -25.90 4.28 -20.60
N LYS A 80 -24.99 4.86 -19.81
CA LYS A 80 -23.63 4.38 -19.59
C LYS A 80 -23.72 2.99 -18.95
N SER A 81 -23.65 1.92 -19.75
CA SER A 81 -23.52 0.55 -19.25
C SER A 81 -22.04 0.28 -18.99
N VAL A 82 -21.68 0.22 -17.71
CA VAL A 82 -20.34 -0.22 -17.28
C VAL A 82 -20.43 -1.73 -17.12
N ARG A 83 -19.67 -2.50 -17.91
CA ARG A 83 -19.61 -3.96 -17.74
C ARG A 83 -18.28 -4.28 -17.06
N ILE A 84 -18.38 -4.90 -15.90
CA ILE A 84 -17.24 -5.57 -15.30
C ILE A 84 -16.92 -6.76 -16.21
N ILE A 85 -15.77 -6.71 -16.87
CA ILE A 85 -15.22 -7.87 -17.58
C ILE A 85 -13.95 -8.30 -16.85
N ASN A 86 -13.79 -9.62 -16.67
CA ASN A 86 -12.48 -10.16 -16.32
C ASN A 86 -11.62 -10.04 -17.57
N SER A 87 -10.63 -9.15 -17.54
CA SER A 87 -9.63 -9.10 -18.59
C SER A 87 -8.78 -10.37 -18.48
N PRO A 88 -8.66 -11.20 -19.54
CA PRO A 88 -7.85 -12.40 -19.52
C PRO A 88 -6.36 -11.99 -19.55
N GLY A 89 -5.83 -11.66 -18.38
CA GLY A 89 -4.44 -11.26 -18.20
C GLY A 89 -3.98 -11.52 -16.77
N GLN A 90 -2.73 -11.97 -16.63
CA GLN A 90 -2.08 -12.12 -15.33
C GLN A 90 -1.49 -10.77 -14.92
N SER A 91 -1.89 -10.27 -13.75
CA SER A 91 -1.25 -9.12 -13.12
C SER A 91 -0.26 -9.61 -12.07
N GLU A 92 0.97 -9.13 -12.15
CA GLU A 92 2.04 -9.51 -11.24
C GLU A 92 2.40 -8.30 -10.40
N ILE A 93 2.40 -8.48 -9.08
CA ILE A 93 2.75 -7.45 -8.11
C ILE A 93 3.92 -7.97 -7.31
N ARG A 94 5.04 -7.27 -7.37
CA ARG A 94 6.22 -7.51 -6.56
C ARG A 94 6.53 -6.28 -5.74
N GLY A 95 7.10 -6.46 -4.57
CA GLY A 95 7.47 -5.31 -3.77
C GLY A 95 8.31 -5.63 -2.56
N ALA A 96 8.81 -4.55 -1.97
CA ALA A 96 9.60 -4.57 -0.77
C ALA A 96 9.07 -3.50 0.19
N GLU A 97 8.79 -3.88 1.41
CA GLU A 97 8.46 -2.97 2.50
C GLU A 97 9.63 -2.95 3.48
N PHE A 98 10.07 -1.76 3.85
CA PHE A 98 11.02 -1.52 4.93
C PHE A 98 10.33 -0.75 6.03
N LEU A 99 10.60 -1.14 7.27
CA LEU A 99 10.08 -0.52 8.46
C LEU A 99 11.22 -0.33 9.46
N LEU A 100 11.23 0.82 10.11
CA LEU A 100 12.15 1.17 11.16
C LEU A 100 11.34 1.79 12.29
N ARG A 101 11.48 1.28 13.50
CA ARG A 101 10.95 1.88 14.72
C ARG A 101 12.11 2.11 15.66
N TYR A 102 12.16 3.30 16.21
CA TYR A 102 13.17 3.67 17.20
C TYR A 102 12.48 4.32 18.39
N ARG A 103 12.73 3.80 19.58
CA ARG A 103 12.18 4.32 20.83
C ARG A 103 13.31 4.86 21.69
N TRP A 104 13.32 6.16 21.89
CA TRP A 104 14.26 6.82 22.79
C TRP A 104 13.51 7.57 23.88
N ASN A 105 13.58 7.03 25.11
CA ASN A 105 12.83 7.55 26.26
C ASN A 105 11.35 7.71 25.90
N ASP A 106 10.87 8.94 25.87
CA ASP A 106 9.50 9.37 25.58
C ASP A 106 9.23 9.58 24.08
N ILE A 107 10.25 9.45 23.23
CA ILE A 107 10.15 9.66 21.78
C ILE A 107 10.08 8.31 21.06
N LYS A 108 9.11 8.17 20.17
CA LYS A 108 8.91 7.03 19.26
C LYS A 108 8.97 7.54 17.83
N LEU A 109 10.00 7.16 17.10
CA LEU A 109 10.13 7.39 15.66
C LEU A 109 9.74 6.11 14.92
N THR A 110 8.90 6.23 13.89
CA THR A 110 8.57 5.15 12.96
C THR A 110 8.79 5.64 11.54
N GLY A 111 9.64 4.98 10.78
CA GLY A 111 9.80 5.16 9.35
C GLY A 111 9.30 3.93 8.61
N SER A 112 8.54 4.11 7.53
CA SER A 112 8.14 3.06 6.61
C SER A 112 8.48 3.45 5.18
N TYR A 113 8.80 2.47 4.35
CA TYR A 113 9.07 2.65 2.94
C TYR A 113 8.56 1.45 2.17
N LEU A 114 7.76 1.69 1.14
CA LEU A 114 7.17 0.68 0.30
C LEU A 114 7.61 0.93 -1.14
N TYR A 115 8.28 -0.07 -1.70
CA TYR A 115 8.53 -0.19 -3.13
C TYR A 115 7.56 -1.21 -3.71
N THR A 116 6.84 -0.85 -4.76
CA THR A 116 5.92 -1.75 -5.45
C THR A 116 6.13 -1.65 -6.94
N ASP A 117 6.39 -2.78 -7.58
CA ASP A 117 6.41 -2.91 -9.04
C ASP A 117 5.25 -3.83 -9.43
N ALA A 118 4.26 -3.26 -10.11
CA ALA A 118 3.09 -3.96 -10.57
C ALA A 118 3.01 -3.90 -12.11
N SER A 119 2.91 -5.06 -12.77
CA SER A 119 2.81 -5.14 -14.22
C SER A 119 1.71 -6.11 -14.68
N LYS A 120 0.94 -5.70 -15.69
CA LYS A 120 -0.07 -6.53 -16.36
C LYS A 120 0.35 -6.90 -17.79
N GLN A 121 -0.22 -7.97 -18.32
CA GLN A 121 -0.04 -8.31 -19.73
C GLN A 121 -0.73 -7.28 -20.63
N SER A 122 -0.08 -6.91 -21.75
CA SER A 122 -0.67 -5.98 -22.73
C SER A 122 -1.90 -6.59 -23.41
N ASN A 123 -2.91 -5.77 -23.74
CA ASN A 123 -4.12 -6.19 -24.47
C ASN A 123 -3.81 -6.82 -25.84
N SER A 124 -2.62 -6.59 -26.40
CA SER A 124 -2.15 -7.21 -27.65
C SER A 124 -1.49 -8.59 -27.45
N GLY A 125 -1.39 -9.10 -26.22
CA GLY A 125 -0.72 -10.35 -25.87
C GLY A 125 0.82 -10.32 -25.95
N ILE A 126 1.39 -9.24 -26.48
CA ILE A 126 2.84 -9.04 -26.64
C ILE A 126 3.32 -7.98 -25.64
N GLY A 127 4.19 -8.38 -24.71
CA GLY A 127 4.80 -7.50 -23.70
C GLY A 127 3.93 -7.28 -22.45
N ARG A 128 4.56 -6.69 -21.41
CA ARG A 128 3.91 -6.32 -20.14
C ARG A 128 3.90 -4.80 -20.01
N VAL A 129 2.82 -4.25 -19.45
CA VAL A 129 2.63 -2.82 -19.18
C VAL A 129 2.47 -2.60 -17.67
N PRO A 130 3.02 -1.51 -17.10
CA PRO A 130 2.86 -1.22 -15.67
C PRO A 130 1.38 -1.03 -15.31
N LEU A 131 0.99 -1.45 -14.11
CA LEU A 131 -0.36 -1.33 -13.60
C LEU A 131 -0.62 0.12 -13.18
N THR A 132 -1.64 0.74 -13.77
CA THR A 132 -2.09 2.09 -13.43
C THR A 132 -2.44 2.21 -11.94
N LEU A 133 -2.23 3.39 -11.34
CA LEU A 133 -2.63 3.72 -9.95
C LEU A 133 -1.89 2.96 -8.84
N THR A 134 -0.68 2.45 -9.12
CA THR A 134 0.23 1.95 -8.09
C THR A 134 1.46 2.85 -8.00
N PRO A 135 1.68 3.58 -6.89
CA PRO A 135 2.92 4.35 -6.72
C PRO A 135 4.08 3.39 -6.58
N GLU A 136 5.10 3.56 -7.42
CA GLU A 136 6.31 2.73 -7.35
C GLU A 136 7.02 2.89 -6.00
N HIS A 137 6.94 4.09 -5.42
CA HIS A 137 7.60 4.45 -4.19
C HIS A 137 6.62 5.17 -3.26
N SER A 138 6.47 4.67 -2.04
CA SER A 138 5.77 5.36 -0.96
C SER A 138 6.64 5.36 0.29
N ALA A 139 6.69 6.45 1.03
CA ALA A 139 7.43 6.56 2.27
C ALA A 139 6.55 7.18 3.36
N GLY A 140 6.76 6.79 4.61
CA GLY A 140 6.06 7.34 5.76
C GLY A 140 7.06 7.58 6.89
N ALA A 141 6.86 8.67 7.62
CA ALA A 141 7.59 8.96 8.84
C ALA A 141 6.61 9.49 9.88
N VAL A 142 6.62 8.89 11.06
CA VAL A 142 5.81 9.29 12.21
C VAL A 142 6.74 9.48 13.39
N ILE A 143 6.67 10.65 14.01
CA ILE A 143 7.36 10.94 15.26
C ILE A 143 6.30 11.22 16.31
N MET A 144 6.37 10.50 17.42
CA MET A 144 5.53 10.69 18.58
C MET A 144 6.42 11.00 19.76
N TRP A 145 6.15 12.09 20.47
CA TRP A 145 6.77 12.42 21.74
C TRP A 145 5.68 12.43 22.81
N GLU A 146 5.84 11.58 23.82
CA GLU A 146 4.84 11.35 24.86
C GLU A 146 5.51 11.40 26.23
N GLU A 147 5.36 12.51 26.94
CA GLU A 147 5.82 12.62 28.33
C GLU A 147 4.71 12.19 29.28
N HIS A 148 5.01 11.23 30.15
CA HIS A 148 4.03 10.60 31.04
C HIS A 148 3.32 11.63 31.92
N GLY A 149 2.02 11.87 31.64
CA GLY A 149 1.14 12.72 32.45
C GLY A 149 1.10 14.20 32.08
N SER A 150 1.78 14.62 31.01
CA SER A 150 1.86 16.04 30.61
C SER A 150 1.31 16.29 29.20
N HIS A 151 1.94 15.69 28.19
CA HIS A 151 1.60 15.98 26.79
C HIS A 151 2.02 14.86 25.85
N LEU A 152 1.32 14.80 24.73
CA LEU A 152 1.61 13.92 23.61
C LEU A 152 1.57 14.76 22.32
N VAL A 153 2.68 14.78 21.60
CA VAL A 153 2.83 15.50 20.35
C VAL A 153 3.22 14.51 19.27
N GLY A 154 2.46 14.49 18.18
CA GLY A 154 2.66 13.63 17.04
C GLY A 154 2.84 14.43 15.76
N PHE A 155 3.76 14.01 14.92
CA PHE A 155 3.90 14.47 13.54
C PHE A 155 3.92 13.26 12.61
N GLU A 156 3.09 13.29 11.58
CA GLU A 156 3.05 12.30 10.52
C GLU A 156 3.37 12.95 9.18
N ALA A 157 4.23 12.32 8.39
CA ALA A 157 4.59 12.74 7.06
C ALA A 157 4.60 11.52 6.14
N TYR A 158 3.69 11.49 5.18
CA TYR A 158 3.62 10.45 4.16
C TYR A 158 3.93 11.06 2.81
N TYR A 159 4.81 10.41 2.08
CA TYR A 159 5.18 10.73 0.72
C TYR A 159 4.63 9.64 -0.20
N THR A 160 3.86 10.05 -1.20
CA THR A 160 3.40 9.17 -2.28
C THR A 160 4.06 9.60 -3.57
N GLY A 161 4.79 8.68 -4.20
CA GLY A 161 5.44 8.90 -5.48
C GLY A 161 4.47 8.99 -6.66
N THR A 162 5.04 9.21 -7.85
CA THR A 162 4.27 9.32 -9.10
C THR A 162 3.61 7.99 -9.45
N GLN A 163 2.36 8.03 -9.92
CA GLN A 163 1.60 6.87 -10.38
C GLN A 163 1.25 7.04 -11.85
N HIS A 164 1.21 5.96 -12.62
CA HIS A 164 0.67 6.03 -13.99
C HIS A 164 -0.84 6.31 -13.94
N LEU A 165 -1.34 7.21 -14.79
CA LEU A 165 -2.76 7.57 -14.90
C LEU A 165 -3.35 6.98 -16.20
N GLU A 166 -4.56 6.44 -16.14
CA GLU A 166 -5.25 5.88 -17.32
C GLU A 166 -6.17 6.93 -17.96
N ASN A 167 -6.21 6.95 -19.30
CA ASN A 167 -7.11 7.77 -20.11
C ASN A 167 -7.00 9.30 -19.94
N ASN A 168 -5.80 9.84 -19.73
CA ASN A 168 -5.57 11.28 -19.82
C ASN A 168 -4.74 11.64 -21.08
N PRO A 169 -5.32 12.30 -22.09
CA PRO A 169 -4.62 12.67 -23.33
C PRO A 169 -3.48 13.69 -23.14
N TYR A 170 -3.27 14.20 -21.92
CA TYR A 170 -2.25 15.21 -21.62
C TYR A 170 -1.21 14.80 -20.56
N ARG A 171 -1.43 13.72 -19.80
CA ARG A 171 -0.54 13.34 -18.69
C ARG A 171 -0.62 11.85 -18.34
N ASP A 172 0.46 11.13 -18.61
CA ASP A 172 0.57 9.69 -18.33
C ASP A 172 0.98 9.37 -16.88
N ARG A 173 1.34 10.39 -16.07
CA ARG A 173 1.82 10.25 -14.69
C ARG A 173 1.21 11.31 -13.75
N SER A 174 0.92 10.91 -12.51
CA SER A 174 0.52 11.81 -11.42
C SER A 174 1.73 12.49 -10.78
N ASP A 175 1.53 13.67 -10.20
CA ASP A 175 2.55 14.33 -9.40
C ASP A 175 2.70 13.63 -8.03
N ALA A 176 3.93 13.59 -7.53
CA ALA A 176 4.18 13.15 -6.17
C ALA A 176 3.64 14.17 -5.17
N TYR A 177 3.09 13.71 -4.06
CA TYR A 177 2.50 14.58 -3.04
C TYR A 177 2.87 14.13 -1.64
N TRP A 178 2.84 15.10 -0.73
CA TRP A 178 3.04 14.87 0.70
C TRP A 178 1.72 15.01 1.44
N HIS A 179 1.45 14.10 2.35
CA HIS A 179 0.41 14.22 3.35
C HIS A 179 1.08 14.42 4.72
N LEU A 180 0.85 15.60 5.31
CA LEU A 180 1.40 15.96 6.60
C LEU A 180 0.27 16.05 7.63
N GLY A 181 0.51 15.53 8.82
CA GLY A 181 -0.41 15.62 9.93
C GLY A 181 0.33 16.00 11.20
N LEU A 182 -0.33 16.82 12.01
CA LEU A 182 0.10 17.19 13.35
C LEU A 182 -1.00 16.79 14.31
N LEU A 183 -0.59 16.22 15.43
CA LEU A 183 -1.47 15.81 16.52
C LEU A 183 -0.86 16.34 17.81
N GLY A 184 -1.67 16.96 18.65
CA GLY A 184 -1.24 17.48 19.95
C GLY A 184 -2.31 17.19 20.98
N GLN A 185 -1.90 16.55 22.06
CA GLN A 185 -2.69 16.37 23.26
C GLN A 185 -1.94 16.96 24.44
N ILE A 186 -2.63 17.74 25.27
CA ILE A 186 -2.06 18.28 26.51
C ILE A 186 -3.04 17.96 27.63
N THR A 187 -2.52 17.40 28.73
CA THR A 187 -3.31 17.08 29.92
C THR A 187 -2.95 18.06 31.03
N VAL A 188 -3.93 18.83 31.48
CA VAL A 188 -3.80 19.79 32.58
C VAL A 188 -4.67 19.33 33.74
N GLY A 189 -4.05 18.72 34.75
CA GLY A 189 -4.75 18.16 35.92
C GLY A 189 -5.66 16.99 35.53
N ARG A 190 -6.98 17.21 35.56
CA ARG A 190 -8.00 16.20 35.21
C ARG A 190 -8.58 16.38 33.80
N ILE A 191 -8.18 17.42 33.07
CA ILE A 191 -8.74 17.78 31.77
C ILE A 191 -7.68 17.54 30.69
N SER A 192 -8.05 16.85 29.62
CA SER A 192 -7.21 16.63 28.44
C SER A 192 -7.77 17.39 27.24
N TYR A 193 -6.92 18.19 26.59
CA TYR A 193 -7.21 18.87 25.34
C TYR A 193 -6.55 18.12 24.19
N PHE A 194 -7.25 17.99 23.07
CA PHE A 194 -6.76 17.33 21.86
C PHE A 194 -6.96 18.23 20.65
N LEU A 195 -5.95 18.30 19.80
CA LEU A 195 -5.96 19.02 18.53
C LEU A 195 -5.32 18.15 17.46
N MET A 196 -5.96 18.07 16.30
CA MET A 196 -5.41 17.42 15.12
C MET A 196 -5.54 18.32 13.91
N GLN A 197 -4.47 18.42 13.15
CA GLN A 197 -4.42 19.14 11.88
C GLN A 197 -3.86 18.22 10.82
N ARG A 198 -4.47 18.22 9.64
CA ARG A 198 -3.96 17.52 8.45
C ARG A 198 -3.85 18.48 7.29
N THR A 199 -2.79 18.36 6.51
CA THR A 199 -2.51 19.20 5.35
C THR A 199 -1.97 18.33 4.23
N TYR A 200 -2.38 18.63 3.00
CA TYR A 200 -1.84 18.03 1.80
C TYR A 200 -0.95 19.06 1.12
N SER A 201 0.31 18.71 0.88
CA SER A 201 1.22 19.53 0.10
C SER A 201 1.31 18.93 -1.30
N THR A 202 0.57 19.53 -2.22
CA THR A 202 0.83 19.40 -3.65
C THR A 202 1.88 20.44 -3.99
N TYR A 203 3.09 20.02 -4.32
CA TYR A 203 4.12 20.94 -4.80
C TYR A 203 3.82 21.30 -6.27
N ASP A 204 3.26 22.50 -6.39
CA ASP A 204 3.14 23.41 -7.53
C ASP A 204 1.86 23.44 -8.38
N LYS A 205 1.38 24.68 -8.43
CA LYS A 205 0.26 25.24 -9.16
C LYS A 205 0.74 25.64 -10.56
N GLN A 206 -0.13 25.42 -11.53
CA GLN A 206 -0.26 26.22 -12.75
C GLN A 206 0.94 26.37 -13.69
N LYS A 207 0.83 25.72 -14.85
CA LYS A 207 0.89 26.47 -16.11
C LYS A 207 -0.53 26.66 -16.64
N ARG A 208 -0.95 27.93 -16.67
CA ARG A 208 -1.95 28.53 -17.58
C ARG A 208 -2.13 27.71 -18.86
N ILE A 209 -3.38 27.51 -19.30
CA ILE A 209 -4.03 28.09 -20.50
C ILE A 209 -5.55 27.87 -20.25
N HIS A 210 -6.40 28.89 -20.02
CA HIS A 210 -7.15 29.63 -21.04
C HIS A 210 -7.51 28.81 -22.28
#